data_AF-E6VSZ9-F1
#
_entry.id   AF-E6VSZ9-F1
#
_cell.length_a   1.000
_cell.length_b   1.000
_cell.length_c   1.000
_cell.angle_alpha   90.00
_cell.angle_beta   90.00
_cell.angle_gamma   90.00
#
_symmetry.space_group_name_H-M   'P 1'
#
loop_
_entity.id
_entity.type
_entity.pdbx_description
1 polymer ?
#
loop_
_entity_poly.entity_id
_entity_poly.type
_entity_poly.pdbx_seq_one_letter_code
_entity_poly.pdbx_strand_id
1 'polypeptide(L)'
;MLYFLGNCQADFLSRAMAGRGFEAIYRVLASPLTLPSHHGIPESLARLDRTMGLGNYFHGRELKHQFQPIGPDDPEPALIVMSLFHENTPLFVHDKEKYVFYMDPRALTDNQELMAWAQAECRMFEPNPATYLKRYGEMLARVRADFPSPPILVLSRLTPYPAFGPEPFSYLKGWTEVSRGAIDTLRGWSRSLPGVHVIDMDRVFGGIWADSDKRIETQCPFLKITLEEKDGQVTGLRARRDIEHIASMPDRLADTVTRFLETGAVQYRENETVPAQWRAHCRLTRLDDDALLKRLASGANYHSAEAVGAFFLDLDRDHTDLLVLARERMPVCHMTLHMIKAYGRIHRNPALALWCDAHLEAARAFTANGPLYQTAYIDRVTAMRRHCLGH
;
A
#
# COMPACT_ATOMS: atom_id res chain seq x y z
N MET A 1 -25.18 -3.35 0.19
CA MET A 1 -23.95 -2.57 -0.02
C MET A 1 -22.72 -3.37 0.40
N LEU A 2 -21.63 -3.40 -0.38
CA LEU A 2 -20.36 -4.04 0.02
C LEU A 2 -19.38 -3.00 0.58
N TYR A 3 -18.82 -3.23 1.76
CA TYR A 3 -17.84 -2.33 2.37
C TYR A 3 -16.43 -2.89 2.25
N PHE A 4 -15.48 -2.06 1.82
CA PHE A 4 -14.06 -2.39 1.71
C PHE A 4 -13.27 -1.46 2.64
N LEU A 5 -12.82 -1.99 3.76
CA LEU A 5 -12.16 -1.24 4.83
C LEU A 5 -10.67 -1.61 4.90
N GLY A 6 -9.76 -0.66 4.70
CA GLY A 6 -8.33 -0.97 4.81
C GLY A 6 -7.40 0.01 4.10
N ASN A 7 -6.51 -0.50 3.27
CA ASN A 7 -5.53 0.29 2.48
C ASN A 7 -5.83 0.19 0.98
N CYS A 8 -4.83 0.46 0.12
CA CYS A 8 -4.94 0.37 -1.33
C CYS A 8 -5.42 -1.00 -1.84
N GLN A 9 -5.13 -2.11 -1.13
CA GLN A 9 -5.61 -3.43 -1.54
C GLN A 9 -7.14 -3.53 -1.47
N ALA A 10 -7.74 -2.93 -0.43
CA ALA A 10 -9.19 -2.85 -0.30
C ALA A 10 -9.80 -1.90 -1.36
N ASP A 11 -9.12 -0.79 -1.70
CA ASP A 11 -9.53 0.11 -2.79
C ASP A 11 -9.57 -0.62 -4.14
N PHE A 12 -8.46 -1.25 -4.54
CA PHE A 12 -8.39 -1.95 -5.82
C PHE A 12 -9.43 -3.08 -5.90
N LEU A 13 -9.63 -3.83 -4.83
CA LEU A 13 -10.66 -4.86 -4.78
C LEU A 13 -12.07 -4.26 -4.87
N SER A 14 -12.33 -3.13 -4.21
CA SER A 14 -13.63 -2.44 -4.30
C SER A 14 -13.95 -2.02 -5.74
N ARG A 15 -12.95 -1.52 -6.47
CA ARG A 15 -13.09 -1.14 -7.88
C ARG A 15 -13.31 -2.35 -8.79
N ALA A 16 -12.60 -3.45 -8.53
CA ALA A 16 -12.80 -4.70 -9.26
C ALA A 16 -14.22 -5.27 -9.03
N MET A 17 -14.75 -5.17 -7.81
CA MET A 17 -16.12 -5.57 -7.49
C MET A 17 -17.16 -4.62 -8.11
N ALA A 18 -16.91 -3.31 -8.10
CA ALA A 18 -17.75 -2.34 -8.80
C ALA A 18 -17.80 -2.59 -10.31
N GLY A 19 -16.66 -2.93 -10.92
CA GLY A 19 -16.58 -3.33 -12.34
C GLY A 19 -17.39 -4.59 -12.68
N ARG A 20 -17.78 -5.39 -11.67
CA ARG A 20 -18.66 -6.56 -11.80
C ARG A 20 -20.13 -6.23 -11.51
N GLY A 21 -20.47 -4.96 -11.30
CA GLY A 21 -21.84 -4.51 -11.06
C GLY A 21 -22.29 -4.51 -9.60
N PHE A 22 -21.38 -4.75 -8.64
CA PHE A 22 -21.72 -4.63 -7.22
C PHE A 22 -21.60 -3.19 -6.72
N GLU A 23 -22.53 -2.76 -5.89
CA GLU A 23 -22.38 -1.51 -5.14
C GLU A 23 -21.32 -1.67 -4.06
N ALA A 24 -20.28 -0.82 -4.10
CA ALA A 24 -19.13 -0.91 -3.22
C ALA A 24 -18.76 0.46 -2.62
N ILE A 25 -18.49 0.49 -1.32
CA ILE A 25 -17.95 1.65 -0.60
C ILE A 25 -16.56 1.31 -0.08
N TYR A 26 -15.57 2.10 -0.47
CA TYR A 26 -14.20 2.02 0.07
C TYR A 26 -13.97 3.08 1.14
N ARG A 27 -13.31 2.65 2.23
CA ARG A 27 -12.89 3.52 3.34
C ARG A 27 -11.48 3.13 3.79
N VAL A 28 -10.58 4.10 3.79
CA VAL A 28 -9.19 3.88 4.20
C VAL A 28 -9.06 3.98 5.72
N LEU A 29 -8.45 2.97 6.34
CA LEU A 29 -8.23 2.89 7.78
C LEU A 29 -6.82 3.38 8.15
N ALA A 30 -6.69 3.92 9.37
CA ALA A 30 -5.43 4.49 9.85
C ALA A 30 -4.66 3.54 10.79
N SER A 31 -5.33 3.01 11.81
CA SER A 31 -4.74 2.10 12.80
C SER A 31 -5.82 1.20 13.38
N PRO A 32 -5.50 -0.06 13.75
CA PRO A 32 -6.42 -0.90 14.51
C PRO A 32 -6.76 -0.37 15.92
N LEU A 33 -6.07 0.67 16.41
CA LEU A 33 -6.33 1.28 17.71
C LEU A 33 -7.44 2.32 17.70
N THR A 34 -7.74 2.93 16.55
CA THR A 34 -8.64 4.10 16.52
C THR A 34 -10.06 3.72 16.88
N LEU A 35 -10.66 2.76 16.16
CA LEU A 35 -12.04 2.33 16.36
C LEU A 35 -12.30 1.76 17.78
N PRO A 36 -11.42 0.92 18.36
CA PRO A 36 -11.60 0.46 19.74
C PRO A 36 -11.44 1.56 20.80
N SER A 37 -10.67 2.63 20.51
CA SER A 37 -10.35 3.64 21.51
C SER A 37 -11.52 4.57 21.88
N HIS A 38 -12.56 4.65 21.04
CA HIS A 38 -13.70 5.53 21.27
C HIS A 38 -14.97 5.05 20.56
N HIS A 39 -16.14 5.48 21.02
CA HIS A 39 -17.43 5.24 20.34
C HIS A 39 -17.81 6.46 19.51
N GLY A 40 -17.71 6.36 18.18
CA GLY A 40 -17.92 7.49 17.29
C GLY A 40 -16.79 8.52 17.33
N ILE A 41 -16.92 9.59 16.54
CA ILE A 41 -15.91 10.64 16.44
C ILE A 41 -15.91 11.46 17.74
N PRO A 42 -14.78 11.60 18.45
CA PRO A 42 -14.68 12.47 19.62
C PRO A 42 -15.00 13.93 19.28
N GLU A 43 -15.86 14.60 20.07
CA GLU A 43 -16.32 15.96 19.76
C GLU A 43 -15.18 16.99 19.79
N SER A 44 -14.20 16.81 20.69
CA SER A 44 -13.00 17.67 20.74
C SER A 44 -12.21 17.62 19.43
N LEU A 45 -12.03 16.43 18.86
CA LEU A 45 -11.34 16.22 17.60
C LEU A 45 -12.17 16.69 16.40
N ALA A 46 -13.49 16.43 16.41
CA ALA A 46 -14.40 16.91 15.36
C ALA A 46 -14.42 18.44 15.27
N ARG A 47 -14.41 19.13 16.42
CA ARG A 47 -14.33 20.59 16.47
C ARG A 47 -13.02 21.10 15.88
N LEU A 48 -11.88 20.47 16.22
CA LEU A 48 -10.57 20.84 15.67
C LEU A 48 -10.51 20.66 14.16
N ASP A 49 -11.03 19.55 13.64
CA ASP A 49 -11.09 19.32 12.18
C ASP A 49 -11.91 20.41 11.47
N ARG A 50 -13.07 20.78 12.03
CA ARG A 50 -13.91 21.86 11.49
C ARG A 50 -13.24 23.23 11.51
N THR A 51 -12.48 23.55 12.56
CA THR A 51 -11.85 24.88 12.70
C THR A 51 -10.53 24.99 11.97
N MET A 52 -9.74 23.91 11.91
CA MET A 52 -8.37 23.91 11.40
C MET A 52 -8.23 23.28 10.02
N GLY A 53 -9.29 22.66 9.47
CA GLY A 53 -9.29 22.08 8.13
C GLY A 53 -8.31 20.92 7.99
N LEU A 54 -8.42 19.91 8.86
CA LEU A 54 -7.42 18.84 8.95
C LEU A 54 -7.54 17.77 7.86
N GLY A 55 -8.60 17.81 7.04
CA GLY A 55 -8.90 16.84 5.99
C GLY A 55 -7.71 16.44 5.10
N ASN A 56 -6.91 17.41 4.65
CA ASN A 56 -5.71 17.14 3.81
C ASN A 56 -4.61 16.38 4.57
N TYR A 57 -4.52 16.54 5.88
CA TYR A 57 -3.52 15.89 6.74
C TYR A 57 -3.94 14.49 7.19
N PHE A 58 -5.18 14.08 6.93
CA PHE A 58 -5.62 12.70 7.17
C PHE A 58 -5.27 11.75 6.02
N HIS A 59 -4.84 12.25 4.86
CA HIS A 59 -4.52 11.43 3.68
C HIS A 59 -5.65 10.46 3.31
N GLY A 60 -6.88 10.97 3.28
CA GLY A 60 -8.10 10.21 3.03
C GLY A 60 -8.62 9.40 4.24
N ARG A 61 -7.87 9.28 5.34
CA ARG A 61 -8.30 8.61 6.58
C ARG A 61 -9.10 9.57 7.45
N GLU A 62 -10.15 10.15 6.87
CA GLU A 62 -11.04 11.09 7.56
C GLU A 62 -11.47 10.53 8.93
N LEU A 63 -11.81 11.42 9.87
CA LEU A 63 -12.22 11.02 11.22
C LEU A 63 -13.33 9.97 11.21
N LYS A 64 -14.29 10.10 10.29
CA LYS A 64 -15.35 9.09 10.10
C LYS A 64 -14.77 7.71 9.74
N HIS A 65 -13.74 7.64 8.90
CA HIS A 65 -13.11 6.36 8.57
C HIS A 65 -12.34 5.75 9.76
N GLN A 66 -11.79 6.60 10.64
CA GLN A 66 -11.00 6.15 11.79
C GLN A 66 -11.87 5.65 12.95
N PHE A 67 -13.00 6.30 13.21
CA PHE A 67 -13.84 6.03 14.39
C PHE A 67 -15.21 5.42 14.09
N GLN A 68 -15.68 5.55 12.84
CA GLN A 68 -17.00 5.10 12.43
C GLN A 68 -17.00 4.72 10.94
N PRO A 69 -16.22 3.69 10.55
CA PRO A 69 -15.98 3.37 9.14
C PRO A 69 -17.25 3.01 8.36
N ILE A 70 -18.32 2.62 9.06
CA ILE A 70 -19.69 2.50 8.57
C ILE A 70 -20.56 3.35 9.51
N GLY A 71 -21.09 4.45 8.99
CA GLY A 71 -21.90 5.44 9.70
C GLY A 71 -23.34 4.99 9.98
N PRO A 72 -24.11 5.81 10.72
CA PRO A 72 -25.52 5.54 10.96
C PRO A 72 -26.39 5.82 9.72
N ASP A 73 -25.95 6.74 8.87
CA ASP A 73 -26.63 7.13 7.63
C ASP A 73 -26.15 6.31 6.41
N ASP A 74 -25.20 5.40 6.63
CA ASP A 74 -24.65 4.53 5.60
C ASP A 74 -25.62 3.36 5.31
N PRO A 75 -25.73 2.90 4.05
CA PRO A 75 -26.53 1.71 3.73
C PRO A 75 -26.08 0.47 4.52
N GLU A 76 -27.02 -0.38 4.91
CA GLU A 76 -26.69 -1.59 5.68
C GLU A 76 -25.70 -2.48 4.90
N PRO A 77 -24.59 -2.91 5.54
CA PRO A 77 -23.62 -3.78 4.92
C PRO A 77 -24.23 -5.14 4.62
N ALA A 78 -24.10 -5.60 3.37
CA ALA A 78 -24.35 -6.99 2.99
C ALA A 78 -23.09 -7.86 3.21
N LEU A 79 -21.91 -7.23 3.18
CA LEU A 79 -20.62 -7.85 3.41
C LEU A 79 -19.62 -6.76 3.79
N ILE A 80 -18.74 -7.07 4.75
CA ILE A 80 -17.60 -6.22 5.12
C ILE A 80 -16.32 -6.95 4.74
N VAL A 81 -15.49 -6.37 3.88
CA VAL A 81 -14.18 -6.88 3.50
C VAL A 81 -13.11 -6.00 4.13
N MET A 82 -12.21 -6.59 4.91
CA MET A 82 -11.16 -5.88 5.62
C MET A 82 -9.79 -6.38 5.21
N SER A 83 -8.87 -5.49 4.81
CA SER A 83 -7.47 -5.88 4.59
C SER A 83 -6.64 -5.76 5.88
N LEU A 84 -5.57 -6.55 6.01
CA LEU A 84 -4.50 -6.22 6.96
C LEU A 84 -3.75 -4.98 6.43
N PHE A 85 -4.14 -3.78 6.88
CA PHE A 85 -3.65 -2.51 6.36
C PHE A 85 -2.38 -1.99 7.07
N HIS A 86 -1.65 -1.07 6.45
CA HIS A 86 -0.49 -0.40 7.08
C HIS A 86 -0.96 0.49 8.19
N GLU A 87 -0.35 0.34 9.35
CA GLU A 87 -0.60 1.25 10.46
C GLU A 87 0.17 2.56 10.21
N ASN A 88 -0.56 3.65 10.06
CA ASN A 88 0.02 4.98 9.87
C ASN A 88 0.59 5.49 11.19
N THR A 89 1.89 5.79 11.21
CA THR A 89 2.58 6.29 12.40
C THR A 89 3.30 7.62 12.11
N PRO A 90 3.52 8.46 13.14
CA PRO A 90 3.09 8.29 14.53
C PRO A 90 1.58 8.44 14.72
N LEU A 91 1.04 7.81 15.78
CA LEU A 91 -0.33 8.02 16.26
C LEU A 91 -0.34 9.02 17.41
N PHE A 92 -1.49 9.66 17.61
CA PHE A 92 -1.75 10.56 18.71
C PHE A 92 -2.73 9.89 19.68
N VAL A 93 -2.46 9.98 20.98
CA VAL A 93 -3.41 9.62 22.03
C VAL A 93 -3.76 10.85 22.83
N HIS A 94 -5.05 11.12 22.99
CA HIS A 94 -5.54 12.22 23.84
C HIS A 94 -5.37 11.85 25.31
N ASP A 95 -4.76 12.72 26.12
CA ASP A 95 -4.39 12.40 27.49
C ASP A 95 -5.56 12.33 28.45
N LYS A 96 -6.60 13.15 28.25
CA LYS A 96 -7.85 13.06 29.04
C LYS A 96 -8.85 12.04 28.50
N GLU A 97 -9.27 12.18 27.23
CA GLU A 97 -10.34 11.37 26.62
C GLU A 97 -9.88 10.00 26.12
N LYS A 98 -8.56 9.74 26.07
CA LYS A 98 -7.94 8.44 25.74
C LYS A 98 -8.22 7.88 24.33
N TYR A 99 -8.87 8.64 23.45
CA TYR A 99 -9.00 8.25 22.06
C TYR A 99 -7.65 8.30 21.34
N VAL A 100 -7.49 7.43 20.34
CA VAL A 100 -6.31 7.31 19.49
C VAL A 100 -6.68 7.69 18.07
N PHE A 101 -5.87 8.51 17.42
CA PHE A 101 -6.09 8.93 16.04
C PHE A 101 -4.77 9.11 15.27
N TYR A 102 -4.87 9.13 13.96
CA TYR A 102 -3.81 9.50 13.05
C TYR A 102 -4.06 10.88 12.43
N MET A 103 -2.98 11.64 12.31
CA MET A 103 -2.88 12.87 11.54
C MET A 103 -1.43 13.01 11.07
N ASP A 104 -1.19 13.50 9.86
CA ASP A 104 0.17 13.82 9.40
C ASP A 104 0.82 14.85 10.34
N PRO A 105 2.02 14.59 10.91
CA PRO A 105 2.72 15.54 11.76
C PRO A 105 3.00 16.90 11.09
N ARG A 106 2.99 16.99 9.76
CA ARG A 106 3.07 18.28 9.04
C ARG A 106 1.94 19.24 9.41
N ALA A 107 0.78 18.72 9.82
CA ALA A 107 -0.30 19.56 10.32
C ALA A 107 0.14 20.43 11.50
N LEU A 108 1.02 19.89 12.37
CA LEU A 108 1.54 20.62 13.53
C LEU A 108 2.50 21.74 13.11
N THR A 109 3.32 21.51 12.08
CA THR A 109 4.25 22.55 11.59
C THR A 109 3.52 23.63 10.82
N ASP A 110 2.44 23.27 10.14
CA ASP A 110 1.68 24.17 9.28
C ASP A 110 0.61 24.96 10.08
N ASN A 111 0.31 24.54 11.32
CA ASN A 111 -0.64 25.21 12.22
C ASN A 111 -0.14 25.26 13.67
N GLN A 112 0.27 26.45 14.13
CA GLN A 112 0.80 26.66 15.48
C GLN A 112 -0.24 26.43 16.60
N GLU A 113 -1.52 26.73 16.37
CA GLU A 113 -2.58 26.51 17.34
C GLU A 113 -2.80 25.00 17.55
N LEU A 114 -2.78 24.22 16.46
CA LEU A 114 -2.84 22.77 16.52
C LEU A 114 -1.64 22.17 17.25
N MET A 115 -0.44 22.71 17.01
CA MET A 115 0.77 22.28 17.73
C MET A 115 0.64 22.52 19.23
N ALA A 116 0.17 23.70 19.64
CA ALA A 116 -0.04 24.02 21.05
C ALA A 116 -1.08 23.09 21.69
N TRP A 117 -2.19 22.83 21.00
CA TRP A 117 -3.19 21.87 21.46
C TRP A 117 -2.60 20.45 21.59
N ALA A 118 -1.89 19.97 20.56
CA ALA A 118 -1.32 18.63 20.58
C ALA A 118 -0.28 18.44 21.69
N GLN A 119 0.52 19.47 22.01
CA GLN A 119 1.47 19.45 23.12
C GLN A 119 0.79 19.46 24.49
N ALA A 120 -0.36 20.11 24.62
CA ALA A 120 -1.10 20.20 25.88
C ALA A 120 -1.96 18.95 26.14
N GLU A 121 -2.57 18.40 25.10
CA GLU A 121 -3.66 17.42 25.22
C GLU A 121 -3.30 16.03 24.69
N CYS A 122 -2.19 15.87 23.97
CA CYS A 122 -1.87 14.61 23.29
C CYS A 122 -0.42 14.14 23.53
N ARG A 123 -0.23 12.83 23.36
CA ARG A 123 1.09 12.21 23.20
C ARG A 123 1.20 11.49 21.87
N MET A 124 2.34 11.66 21.21
CA MET A 124 2.68 10.91 20.00
C MET A 124 3.35 9.59 20.35
N PHE A 125 2.98 8.51 19.68
CA PHE A 125 3.61 7.20 19.89
C PHE A 125 3.57 6.34 18.62
N GLU A 126 4.45 5.33 18.59
CA GLU A 126 4.40 4.27 17.59
C GLU A 126 4.01 2.95 18.27
N PRO A 127 2.91 2.30 17.83
CA PRO A 127 2.54 0.99 18.35
C PRO A 127 3.63 -0.06 18.08
N ASN A 128 3.82 -0.99 19.02
CA ASN A 128 4.73 -2.12 18.82
C ASN A 128 4.24 -2.99 17.64
N PRO A 129 5.04 -3.19 16.57
CA PRO A 129 4.66 -4.03 15.43
C PRO A 129 4.32 -5.47 15.82
N ALA A 130 4.98 -6.03 16.83
CA ALA A 130 4.77 -7.41 17.26
C ALA A 130 3.36 -7.68 17.81
N THR A 131 2.67 -6.63 18.28
CA THR A 131 1.30 -6.75 18.81
C THR A 131 0.23 -6.34 17.80
N TYR A 132 0.58 -6.11 16.53
CA TYR A 132 -0.35 -5.68 15.48
C TYR A 132 -1.56 -6.60 15.33
N LEU A 133 -1.34 -7.92 15.19
CA LEU A 133 -2.45 -8.87 15.02
C LEU A 133 -3.37 -8.88 16.25
N LYS A 134 -2.81 -8.77 17.47
CA LYS A 134 -3.65 -8.67 18.67
C LYS A 134 -4.58 -7.45 18.60
N ARG A 135 -4.04 -6.27 18.30
CA ARG A 135 -4.83 -5.02 18.15
C ARG A 135 -5.86 -5.12 17.02
N TYR A 136 -5.48 -5.75 15.92
CA TYR A 136 -6.40 -6.00 14.80
C TYR A 136 -7.56 -6.91 15.22
N GLY A 137 -7.30 -7.95 16.01
CA GLY A 137 -8.36 -8.80 16.58
C GLY A 137 -9.32 -8.05 17.49
N GLU A 138 -8.83 -7.10 18.29
CA GLU A 138 -9.66 -6.22 19.12
C GLU A 138 -10.55 -5.30 18.26
N MET A 139 -9.98 -4.72 17.21
CA MET A 139 -10.75 -3.95 16.21
C MET A 139 -11.80 -4.81 15.52
N LEU A 140 -11.45 -6.03 15.10
CA LEU A 140 -12.35 -6.95 14.41
C LEU A 140 -13.51 -7.38 15.32
N ALA A 141 -13.24 -7.65 16.60
CA ALA A 141 -14.27 -7.94 17.59
C ALA A 141 -15.22 -6.74 17.77
N ARG A 142 -14.70 -5.51 17.76
CA ARG A 142 -15.51 -4.30 17.80
C ARG A 142 -16.39 -4.13 16.55
N VAL A 143 -15.83 -4.30 15.35
CA VAL A 143 -16.61 -4.29 14.10
C VAL A 143 -17.70 -5.35 14.13
N ARG A 144 -17.40 -6.56 14.64
CA ARG A 144 -18.40 -7.61 14.76
C ARG A 144 -19.51 -7.26 15.75
N ALA A 145 -19.19 -6.61 16.86
CA ALA A 145 -20.19 -6.17 17.84
C ALA A 145 -21.11 -5.08 17.26
N ASP A 146 -20.54 -4.12 16.53
CA ASP A 146 -21.28 -3.01 15.93
C ASP A 146 -22.20 -3.48 14.78
N PHE A 147 -21.78 -4.52 14.05
CA PHE A 147 -22.57 -5.13 12.97
C PHE A 147 -22.68 -6.63 13.26
N PRO A 148 -23.70 -7.18 13.92
CA PRO A 148 -23.72 -8.61 14.26
C PRO A 148 -24.05 -9.55 13.07
N SER A 149 -24.82 -9.07 12.10
CA SER A 149 -25.40 -9.87 11.02
C SER A 149 -24.50 -10.13 9.80
N PRO A 150 -23.87 -9.11 9.17
CA PRO A 150 -23.21 -9.32 7.89
C PRO A 150 -21.94 -10.17 8.02
N PRO A 151 -21.58 -11.00 7.03
CA PRO A 151 -20.28 -11.66 7.03
C PRO A 151 -19.14 -10.63 6.99
N ILE A 152 -18.00 -11.00 7.59
CA ILE A 152 -16.75 -10.24 7.52
C ILE A 152 -15.69 -11.11 6.84
N LEU A 153 -15.14 -10.65 5.72
CA LEU A 153 -14.01 -11.26 5.04
C LEU A 153 -12.73 -10.50 5.38
N VAL A 154 -11.81 -11.13 6.09
CA VAL A 154 -10.47 -10.60 6.32
C VAL A 154 -9.55 -11.10 5.22
N LEU A 155 -9.01 -10.18 4.42
CA LEU A 155 -7.91 -10.49 3.50
C LEU A 155 -6.65 -10.64 4.36
N SER A 156 -6.03 -11.82 4.32
CA SER A 156 -4.71 -12.02 4.92
C SER A 156 -3.68 -11.15 4.19
N ARG A 157 -2.39 -11.41 4.39
CA ARG A 157 -1.34 -10.69 3.69
C ARG A 157 -0.31 -11.68 3.20
N LEU A 158 0.30 -11.38 2.05
CA LEU A 158 1.31 -12.25 1.47
C LEU A 158 2.49 -12.45 2.41
N THR A 159 2.82 -13.72 2.63
CA THR A 159 4.00 -14.12 3.38
C THR A 159 5.25 -13.76 2.56
N PRO A 160 6.32 -13.23 3.19
CA PRO A 160 7.55 -12.87 2.50
C PRO A 160 8.40 -14.10 2.16
N TYR A 161 7.97 -14.86 1.14
CA TYR A 161 8.70 -16.03 0.67
C TYR A 161 10.04 -15.67 0.01
N PRO A 162 11.10 -16.49 0.17
CA PRO A 162 12.40 -16.25 -0.46
C PRO A 162 12.38 -16.08 -1.98
N ALA A 163 11.45 -16.76 -2.68
CA ALA A 163 11.28 -16.60 -4.12
C ALA A 163 10.81 -15.19 -4.52
N PHE A 164 10.37 -14.37 -3.57
CA PHE A 164 9.95 -13.00 -3.84
C PHE A 164 11.09 -11.97 -3.71
N GLY A 165 12.34 -12.43 -3.74
CA GLY A 165 13.55 -11.60 -3.60
C GLY A 165 13.76 -10.54 -4.72
N PRO A 166 14.76 -9.64 -4.56
CA PRO A 166 15.97 -9.80 -3.73
C PRO A 166 15.78 -9.74 -2.19
N GLU A 167 14.75 -9.09 -1.68
CA GLU A 167 14.30 -9.22 -0.28
C GLU A 167 12.82 -8.81 -0.22
N PRO A 168 11.87 -9.67 0.16
CA PRO A 168 10.46 -9.29 0.17
C PRO A 168 10.18 -8.14 1.14
N PHE A 169 9.41 -7.16 0.70
CA PHE A 169 9.08 -5.95 1.44
C PHE A 169 7.58 -5.80 1.62
N SER A 170 7.19 -5.59 2.87
CA SER A 170 5.86 -5.20 3.28
C SER A 170 5.93 -3.85 3.99
N TYR A 171 5.03 -2.96 3.63
CA TYR A 171 4.75 -1.67 4.26
C TYR A 171 4.09 -1.82 5.64
N LEU A 172 3.58 -3.01 6.00
CA LEU A 172 3.20 -3.29 7.39
C LEU A 172 4.47 -3.61 8.16
N LYS A 173 4.88 -2.64 8.97
CA LYS A 173 6.06 -2.74 9.85
C LYS A 173 6.00 -4.05 10.65
N GLY A 174 7.11 -4.78 10.70
CA GLY A 174 7.24 -6.05 11.42
C GLY A 174 6.52 -7.25 10.81
N TRP A 175 5.92 -7.13 9.62
CA TRP A 175 5.20 -8.25 8.99
C TRP A 175 6.10 -9.46 8.72
N THR A 176 7.38 -9.25 8.42
CA THR A 176 8.33 -10.35 8.18
C THR A 176 8.45 -11.29 9.39
N GLU A 177 8.46 -10.72 10.59
CA GLU A 177 8.52 -11.49 11.83
C GLU A 177 7.14 -12.04 12.21
N VAL A 178 6.10 -11.21 12.11
CA VAL A 178 4.72 -11.54 12.50
C VAL A 178 4.10 -12.62 11.62
N SER A 179 4.41 -12.63 10.31
CA SER A 179 3.84 -13.57 9.33
C SER A 179 4.07 -15.04 9.69
N ARG A 180 5.17 -15.36 10.40
CA ARG A 180 5.53 -16.74 10.79
C ARG A 180 4.47 -17.43 11.66
N GLY A 181 3.77 -16.67 12.51
CA GLY A 181 2.69 -17.16 13.37
C GLY A 181 1.31 -16.64 12.99
N ALA A 182 1.20 -15.84 11.93
CA ALA A 182 -0.04 -15.15 11.58
C ALA A 182 -1.16 -16.13 11.25
N ILE A 183 -0.87 -17.24 10.57
CA ILE A 183 -1.89 -18.19 10.12
C ILE A 183 -2.72 -18.77 11.27
N ASP A 184 -2.11 -19.04 12.42
CA ASP A 184 -2.81 -19.58 13.58
C ASP A 184 -3.71 -18.53 14.24
N THR A 185 -3.25 -17.27 14.26
CA THR A 185 -4.05 -16.15 14.77
C THR A 185 -5.23 -15.86 13.85
N LEU A 186 -5.02 -15.84 12.54
CA LEU A 186 -6.07 -15.66 11.52
C LEU A 186 -7.12 -16.78 11.60
N ARG A 187 -6.70 -18.04 11.70
CA ARG A 187 -7.61 -19.19 11.94
C ARG A 187 -8.29 -19.10 13.31
N GLY A 188 -7.62 -18.50 14.29
CA GLY A 188 -8.21 -18.20 15.60
C GLY A 188 -9.43 -17.29 15.45
N TRP A 189 -9.29 -16.16 14.73
CA TRP A 189 -10.38 -15.21 14.51
C TRP A 189 -11.60 -15.86 13.85
N SER A 190 -11.41 -16.64 12.79
CA SER A 190 -12.53 -17.34 12.13
C SER A 190 -13.25 -18.36 13.01
N ARG A 191 -12.58 -18.88 14.04
CA ARG A 191 -13.19 -19.81 15.02
C ARG A 191 -13.87 -19.08 16.16
N SER A 192 -13.28 -17.98 16.64
CA SER A 192 -13.75 -17.28 17.84
C SER A 192 -14.76 -16.16 17.56
N LEU A 193 -14.80 -15.62 16.34
CA LEU A 193 -15.70 -14.53 15.95
C LEU A 193 -16.72 -15.02 14.91
N PRO A 194 -18.02 -15.10 15.26
CA PRO A 194 -19.05 -15.58 14.33
C PRO A 194 -19.14 -14.76 13.04
N GLY A 195 -19.23 -15.44 11.90
CA GLY A 195 -19.34 -14.79 10.58
C GLY A 195 -18.05 -14.14 10.08
N VAL A 196 -16.92 -14.33 10.76
CA VAL A 196 -15.60 -13.89 10.28
C VAL A 196 -14.94 -15.01 9.49
N HIS A 197 -14.56 -14.73 8.25
CA HIS A 197 -13.80 -15.64 7.40
C HIS A 197 -12.50 -14.98 6.95
N VAL A 198 -11.48 -15.78 6.67
CA VAL A 198 -10.19 -15.30 6.19
C VAL A 198 -9.96 -15.79 4.76
N ILE A 199 -9.64 -14.85 3.87
CA ILE A 199 -9.10 -15.14 2.54
C ILE A 199 -7.59 -15.17 2.63
N ASP A 200 -7.01 -16.32 2.29
CA ASP A 200 -5.57 -16.58 2.27
C ASP A 200 -4.95 -16.05 0.97
N MET A 201 -4.33 -14.87 1.07
CA MET A 201 -3.64 -14.23 -0.05
C MET A 201 -2.51 -15.09 -0.63
N ASP A 202 -1.84 -15.95 0.16
CA ASP A 202 -0.78 -16.82 -0.36
C ASP A 202 -1.36 -17.83 -1.37
N ARG A 203 -2.54 -18.38 -1.09
CA ARG A 203 -3.23 -19.30 -1.99
C ARG A 203 -3.74 -18.61 -3.25
N VAL A 204 -4.34 -17.44 -3.08
CA VAL A 204 -4.83 -16.62 -4.20
C VAL A 204 -3.68 -16.26 -5.14
N PHE A 205 -2.56 -15.81 -4.58
CA PHE A 205 -1.37 -15.52 -5.36
C PHE A 205 -0.73 -16.78 -5.97
N GLY A 206 -0.85 -17.92 -5.29
CA GLY A 206 -0.43 -19.22 -5.82
C GLY A 206 -1.15 -19.59 -7.11
N GLY A 207 -2.45 -19.29 -7.20
CA GLY A 207 -3.23 -19.47 -8.43
C GLY A 207 -2.81 -18.51 -9.55
N ILE A 208 -2.61 -17.23 -9.22
CA ILE A 208 -2.06 -16.23 -10.16
C ILE A 208 -0.71 -16.70 -10.70
N TRP A 209 0.16 -17.16 -9.81
CA TRP A 209 1.47 -17.68 -10.13
C TRP A 209 1.38 -18.88 -11.06
N ALA A 210 0.50 -19.84 -10.77
CA ALA A 210 0.29 -21.04 -11.58
C ALA A 210 -0.17 -20.73 -13.01
N ASP A 211 -1.00 -19.68 -13.17
CA ASP A 211 -1.57 -19.24 -14.45
C ASP A 211 -0.64 -18.28 -15.23
N SER A 212 0.52 -17.94 -14.67
CA SER A 212 1.47 -16.98 -15.25
C SER A 212 2.74 -17.65 -15.79
N ASP A 213 3.66 -16.84 -16.28
CA ASP A 213 5.04 -17.22 -16.61
C ASP A 213 5.91 -17.59 -15.38
N LYS A 214 5.34 -17.52 -14.16
CA LYS A 214 6.01 -17.85 -12.90
C LYS A 214 7.24 -16.98 -12.66
N ARG A 215 7.15 -15.69 -13.02
CA ARG A 215 8.17 -14.68 -12.73
C ARG A 215 7.65 -13.67 -11.72
N ILE A 216 8.41 -13.47 -10.65
CA ILE A 216 8.00 -12.54 -9.60
C ILE A 216 8.09 -11.10 -10.08
N GLU A 217 9.00 -10.79 -11.00
CA GLU A 217 9.21 -9.44 -11.53
C GLU A 217 8.01 -8.94 -12.32
N THR A 218 7.30 -9.85 -12.99
CA THR A 218 6.08 -9.50 -13.73
C THR A 218 4.90 -9.27 -12.78
N GLN A 219 4.84 -10.00 -11.66
CA GLN A 219 3.73 -9.87 -10.70
C GLN A 219 3.95 -8.76 -9.66
N CYS A 220 5.19 -8.60 -9.19
CA CYS A 220 5.63 -7.68 -8.14
C CYS A 220 6.83 -6.84 -8.64
N PRO A 221 6.66 -5.96 -9.63
CA PRO A 221 7.79 -5.30 -10.31
C PRO A 221 8.51 -4.26 -9.46
N PHE A 222 7.82 -3.67 -8.47
CA PHE A 222 8.35 -2.52 -7.74
C PHE A 222 9.42 -2.92 -6.73
N LEU A 223 10.46 -2.09 -6.64
CA LEU A 223 11.55 -2.24 -5.68
C LEU A 223 11.62 -1.04 -4.75
N LYS A 224 11.75 -1.31 -3.45
CA LYS A 224 12.21 -0.36 -2.46
C LYS A 224 13.74 -0.38 -2.42
N ILE A 225 14.33 0.64 -3.01
CA ILE A 225 15.79 0.84 -3.04
C ILE A 225 16.23 1.73 -1.87
N THR A 226 17.25 1.29 -1.14
CA THR A 226 18.04 2.10 -0.21
C THR A 226 19.48 2.16 -0.73
N LEU A 227 20.04 3.37 -0.81
CA LEU A 227 21.43 3.59 -1.21
C LEU A 227 22.27 3.84 0.04
N GLU A 228 23.47 3.29 0.04
CA GLU A 228 24.54 3.64 0.97
C GLU A 228 25.47 4.61 0.25
N GLU A 229 25.80 5.71 0.92
CA GLU A 229 26.58 6.79 0.32
C GLU A 229 27.72 7.23 1.23
N LYS A 230 28.86 7.53 0.61
CA LYS A 230 30.04 8.08 1.25
C LYS A 230 30.59 9.20 0.38
N ASP A 231 30.81 10.37 0.97
CA ASP A 231 31.36 11.55 0.28
C ASP A 231 30.60 11.93 -1.03
N GLY A 232 29.28 11.73 -1.02
CA GLY A 232 28.41 12.02 -2.17
C GLY A 232 28.42 10.97 -3.28
N GLN A 233 29.13 9.85 -3.11
CA GLN A 233 29.15 8.72 -4.02
C GLN A 233 28.35 7.55 -3.46
N VAL A 234 27.64 6.82 -4.33
CA VAL A 234 26.93 5.60 -3.96
C VAL A 234 27.94 4.46 -3.82
N THR A 235 28.05 3.88 -2.62
CA THR A 235 28.97 2.77 -2.30
C THR A 235 28.26 1.45 -2.11
N GLY A 236 26.94 1.45 -1.97
CA GLY A 236 26.15 0.25 -1.74
C GLY A 236 24.68 0.45 -2.11
N LEU A 237 23.99 -0.65 -2.35
CA LEU A 237 22.58 -0.68 -2.67
C LEU A 237 21.93 -1.88 -2.00
N ARG A 238 20.80 -1.62 -1.34
CA ARG A 238 19.88 -2.65 -0.87
C ARG A 238 18.55 -2.51 -1.61
N ALA A 239 18.20 -3.54 -2.38
CA ALA A 239 16.91 -3.64 -3.05
C ALA A 239 15.99 -4.61 -2.32
N ARG A 240 14.75 -4.18 -2.08
CA ARG A 240 13.69 -5.01 -1.49
C ARG A 240 12.47 -4.99 -2.40
N ARG A 241 11.86 -6.13 -2.70
CA ARG A 241 10.72 -6.23 -3.63
C ARG A 241 9.42 -6.03 -2.91
N ASP A 242 8.61 -5.09 -3.39
CA ASP A 242 7.27 -4.84 -2.90
C ASP A 242 6.35 -6.03 -3.22
N ILE A 243 5.82 -6.69 -2.19
CA ILE A 243 4.93 -7.86 -2.36
C ILE A 243 3.44 -7.51 -2.21
N GLU A 244 3.07 -6.24 -2.26
CA GLU A 244 1.69 -5.81 -2.00
C GLU A 244 0.97 -5.30 -3.22
N HIS A 245 1.72 -4.71 -4.14
CA HIS A 245 1.20 -4.20 -5.40
C HIS A 245 1.36 -5.28 -6.47
N ILE A 246 0.30 -6.09 -6.62
CA ILE A 246 0.21 -7.18 -7.60
C ILE A 246 -0.94 -6.89 -8.54
N ALA A 247 -0.65 -6.67 -9.82
CA ALA A 247 -1.62 -6.19 -10.80
C ALA A 247 -2.87 -7.08 -10.90
N SER A 248 -2.67 -8.39 -10.88
CA SER A 248 -3.70 -9.42 -11.09
C SER A 248 -4.45 -9.81 -9.80
N MET A 249 -3.99 -9.34 -8.63
CA MET A 249 -4.57 -9.71 -7.35
C MET A 249 -6.01 -9.20 -7.15
N PRO A 250 -6.36 -7.94 -7.48
CA PRO A 250 -7.72 -7.43 -7.25
C PRO A 250 -8.79 -8.24 -7.97
N ASP A 251 -8.58 -8.57 -9.25
CA ASP A 251 -9.54 -9.35 -10.03
C ASP A 251 -9.66 -10.79 -9.51
N ARG A 252 -8.55 -11.41 -9.11
CA ARG A 252 -8.59 -12.76 -8.54
C ARG A 252 -9.27 -12.78 -7.16
N LEU A 253 -9.05 -11.77 -6.34
CA LEU A 253 -9.77 -11.62 -5.07
C LEU A 253 -11.26 -11.36 -5.30
N ALA A 254 -11.62 -10.58 -6.32
CA ALA A 254 -13.01 -10.31 -6.69
C ALA A 254 -13.76 -11.59 -7.08
N ASP A 255 -13.10 -12.53 -7.79
CA ASP A 255 -13.66 -13.87 -8.04
C ASP A 255 -13.99 -14.60 -6.73
N THR A 256 -13.05 -14.58 -5.78
CA THR A 256 -13.22 -15.26 -4.49
C THR A 256 -14.34 -14.63 -3.66
N VAL A 257 -14.44 -13.29 -3.65
CA VAL A 257 -15.52 -12.57 -2.97
C VAL A 257 -16.87 -12.84 -3.64
N THR A 258 -16.92 -12.86 -4.98
CA THR A 258 -18.16 -13.19 -5.73
C THR A 258 -18.65 -14.60 -5.38
N ARG A 259 -17.75 -15.60 -5.41
CA ARG A 259 -18.09 -16.97 -5.00
C ARG A 259 -18.52 -17.04 -3.53
N PHE A 260 -17.89 -16.25 -2.66
CA PHE A 260 -18.30 -16.19 -1.25
C PHE A 260 -19.72 -15.64 -1.10
N LEU A 261 -20.09 -14.59 -1.84
CA LEU A 261 -21.45 -14.05 -1.82
C LEU A 261 -22.50 -15.07 -2.31
N GLU A 262 -22.13 -15.93 -3.27
CA GLU A 262 -23.00 -16.98 -3.80
C GLU A 262 -23.14 -18.19 -2.87
N THR A 263 -22.06 -18.58 -2.19
CA THR A 263 -21.96 -19.88 -1.49
C THR A 263 -21.89 -19.77 0.03
N GLY A 264 -21.59 -18.59 0.56
CA GLY A 264 -21.32 -18.36 1.99
C GLY A 264 -19.99 -18.94 2.49
N ALA A 265 -19.13 -19.45 1.60
CA ALA A 265 -17.88 -20.11 1.97
C ALA A 265 -16.69 -19.59 1.16
N VAL A 266 -15.53 -19.48 1.82
CA VAL A 266 -14.28 -19.14 1.12
C VAL A 266 -13.78 -20.38 0.39
N GLN A 267 -13.89 -20.36 -0.93
CA GLN A 267 -13.50 -21.46 -1.81
C GLN A 267 -12.37 -21.04 -2.75
N TYR A 268 -11.38 -21.93 -2.86
CA TYR A 268 -10.22 -21.77 -3.72
C TYR A 268 -10.32 -22.72 -4.91
N ARG A 269 -9.80 -22.29 -6.06
CA ARG A 269 -9.58 -23.16 -7.23
C ARG A 269 -8.53 -24.21 -6.90
N GLU A 270 -8.49 -25.30 -7.67
CA GLU A 270 -7.52 -26.40 -7.46
C GLU A 270 -6.06 -25.91 -7.52
N ASN A 271 -5.76 -24.97 -8.42
CA ASN A 271 -4.43 -24.38 -8.58
C ASN A 271 -4.11 -23.26 -7.58
N GLU A 272 -5.07 -22.79 -6.78
CA GLU A 272 -4.86 -21.78 -5.73
C GLU A 272 -4.26 -22.44 -4.48
N THR A 273 -2.97 -22.74 -4.57
CA THR A 273 -2.15 -23.42 -3.56
C THR A 273 -0.81 -22.71 -3.39
N VAL A 274 -0.18 -22.85 -2.22
CA VAL A 274 1.15 -22.28 -1.98
C VAL A 274 2.22 -23.19 -2.61
N PRO A 275 2.92 -22.76 -3.67
CA PRO A 275 3.90 -23.61 -4.35
C PRO A 275 5.13 -23.87 -3.48
N ALA A 276 5.60 -25.13 -3.41
CA ALA A 276 6.81 -25.48 -2.66
C ALA A 276 8.05 -24.71 -3.14
N GLN A 277 8.11 -24.39 -4.43
CA GLN A 277 9.20 -23.61 -5.05
C GLN A 277 9.36 -22.20 -4.46
N TRP A 278 8.34 -21.64 -3.81
CA TRP A 278 8.47 -20.33 -3.17
C TRP A 278 9.47 -20.32 -2.01
N ARG A 279 9.79 -21.49 -1.46
CA ARG A 279 10.82 -21.66 -0.42
C ARG A 279 12.24 -21.58 -0.97
N ALA A 280 12.43 -21.71 -2.29
CA ALA A 280 13.72 -21.55 -2.93
C ALA A 280 14.02 -20.06 -3.17
N HIS A 281 15.31 -19.71 -3.25
CA HIS A 281 15.72 -18.34 -3.57
C HIS A 281 15.26 -17.93 -4.97
N CYS A 282 14.91 -16.65 -5.10
CA CYS A 282 14.50 -16.05 -6.35
C CYS A 282 15.59 -16.19 -7.44
N ARG A 283 15.18 -16.52 -8.66
CA ARG A 283 16.02 -16.43 -9.85
C ARG A 283 15.51 -15.29 -10.72
N LEU A 284 16.25 -14.19 -10.72
CA LEU A 284 15.87 -13.00 -11.48
C LEU A 284 16.21 -13.18 -12.97
N THR A 285 15.33 -12.67 -13.83
CA THR A 285 15.46 -12.74 -15.29
C THR A 285 15.96 -11.40 -15.83
N ARG A 286 17.05 -11.43 -16.59
CA ARG A 286 17.53 -10.26 -17.33
C ARG A 286 16.69 -10.04 -18.58
N LEU A 287 16.45 -8.77 -18.91
CA LEU A 287 15.75 -8.34 -20.11
C LEU A 287 16.77 -7.69 -21.05
N ASP A 288 16.62 -7.93 -22.35
CA ASP A 288 17.37 -7.17 -23.36
C ASP A 288 16.77 -5.77 -23.57
N ASP A 289 17.50 -4.90 -24.28
CA ASP A 289 17.10 -3.50 -24.46
C ASP A 289 15.77 -3.34 -25.20
N ASP A 290 15.52 -4.19 -26.19
CA ASP A 290 14.27 -4.16 -26.95
C ASP A 290 13.07 -4.47 -26.02
N ALA A 291 13.21 -5.47 -25.16
CA ALA A 291 12.20 -5.83 -24.18
C ALA A 291 12.07 -4.78 -23.06
N LEU A 292 13.16 -4.12 -22.68
CA LEU A 292 13.14 -2.99 -21.74
C LEU A 292 12.38 -1.80 -22.34
N LEU A 293 12.76 -1.36 -23.54
CA LEU A 293 12.15 -0.22 -24.22
C LEU A 293 10.67 -0.45 -24.48
N LYS A 294 10.29 -1.65 -24.97
CA LYS A 294 8.89 -2.02 -25.19
C LYS A 294 8.05 -1.89 -23.91
N ARG A 295 8.59 -2.33 -22.77
CA ARG A 295 7.90 -2.25 -21.47
C ARG A 295 7.80 -0.80 -20.97
N LEU A 296 8.89 -0.03 -21.03
CA LEU A 296 8.91 1.38 -20.64
C LEU A 296 7.88 2.20 -21.44
N ALA A 297 7.83 1.99 -22.77
CA ALA A 297 6.98 2.71 -23.70
C ALA A 297 5.52 2.19 -23.78
N SER A 298 5.14 1.23 -22.93
CA SER A 298 3.82 0.59 -22.98
C SER A 298 2.67 1.42 -22.41
N GLY A 299 2.97 2.46 -21.62
CA GLY A 299 1.95 3.21 -20.86
C GLY A 299 1.44 2.52 -19.60
N ALA A 300 1.86 1.27 -19.33
CA ALA A 300 1.39 0.50 -18.18
C ALA A 300 2.37 0.59 -16.99
N ASN A 301 1.84 0.98 -15.82
CA ASN A 301 2.63 1.17 -14.58
C ASN A 301 3.52 -0.04 -14.25
N TYR A 302 2.97 -1.26 -14.30
CA TYR A 302 3.66 -2.48 -13.91
C TYR A 302 4.76 -2.86 -14.90
N HIS A 303 4.54 -2.68 -16.20
CA HIS A 303 5.57 -2.92 -17.21
C HIS A 303 6.72 -1.92 -17.10
N SER A 304 6.41 -0.62 -16.95
CA SER A 304 7.45 0.40 -16.75
C SER A 304 8.26 0.12 -15.49
N ALA A 305 7.60 -0.32 -14.40
CA ALA A 305 8.28 -0.70 -13.17
C ALA A 305 9.15 -1.96 -13.33
N GLU A 306 8.70 -2.98 -14.05
CA GLU A 306 9.48 -4.19 -14.33
C GLU A 306 10.77 -3.84 -15.09
N ALA A 307 10.66 -2.97 -16.11
CA ALA A 307 11.82 -2.53 -16.88
C ALA A 307 12.80 -1.71 -16.05
N VAL A 308 12.33 -0.72 -15.28
CA VAL A 308 13.19 0.06 -14.38
C VAL A 308 13.81 -0.83 -13.30
N GLY A 309 13.07 -1.81 -12.77
CA GLY A 309 13.58 -2.78 -11.81
C GLY A 309 14.71 -3.64 -12.39
N ALA A 310 14.64 -3.98 -13.68
CA ALA A 310 15.68 -4.73 -14.37
C ALA A 310 16.99 -3.96 -14.55
N PHE A 311 16.98 -2.62 -14.56
CA PHE A 311 18.23 -1.83 -14.58
C PHE A 311 19.13 -2.13 -13.38
N PHE A 312 18.55 -2.50 -12.24
CA PHE A 312 19.32 -2.85 -11.04
C PHE A 312 19.96 -4.24 -11.09
N LEU A 313 19.73 -5.02 -12.16
CA LEU A 313 20.38 -6.32 -12.39
C LEU A 313 21.69 -6.21 -13.18
N ASP A 314 21.93 -5.03 -13.76
CA ASP A 314 23.11 -4.71 -14.56
C ASP A 314 23.47 -3.23 -14.39
N LEU A 315 24.13 -2.90 -13.27
CA LEU A 315 24.57 -1.53 -12.97
C LEU A 315 25.84 -1.14 -13.72
N ASP A 316 26.47 -2.03 -14.49
CA ASP A 316 27.61 -1.67 -15.34
C ASP A 316 27.13 -0.92 -16.60
N ARG A 317 25.85 -1.07 -16.95
CA ARG A 317 25.21 -0.40 -18.07
C ARG A 317 24.34 0.78 -17.61
N ASP A 318 24.63 1.95 -18.16
CA ASP A 318 23.72 3.09 -18.08
C ASP A 318 22.61 2.99 -19.14
N HIS A 319 21.37 2.78 -18.68
CA HIS A 319 20.12 2.67 -19.45
C HIS A 319 19.35 4.00 -19.52
N THR A 320 19.98 5.13 -19.18
CA THR A 320 19.33 6.45 -19.23
C THR A 320 18.79 6.76 -20.63
N ASP A 321 19.45 6.30 -21.70
CA ASP A 321 18.98 6.41 -23.08
C ASP A 321 17.58 5.81 -23.27
N LEU A 322 17.31 4.63 -22.71
CA LEU A 322 16.01 3.98 -22.77
C LEU A 322 14.92 4.78 -22.03
N LEU A 323 15.25 5.38 -20.88
CA LEU A 323 14.34 6.28 -20.17
C LEU A 323 14.01 7.51 -21.02
N VAL A 324 15.00 8.14 -21.64
CA VAL A 324 14.78 9.31 -22.50
C VAL A 324 13.91 8.96 -23.71
N LEU A 325 14.14 7.80 -24.34
CA LEU A 325 13.33 7.34 -25.48
C LEU A 325 11.86 7.09 -25.09
N ALA A 326 11.60 6.58 -23.89
CA ALA A 326 10.25 6.26 -23.44
C ALA A 326 9.52 7.39 -22.69
N ARG A 327 10.19 8.53 -22.42
CA ARG A 327 9.77 9.56 -21.46
C ARG A 327 8.31 10.03 -21.57
N GLU A 328 7.78 10.21 -22.77
CA GLU A 328 6.43 10.76 -23.01
C GLU A 328 5.32 9.73 -22.74
N ARG A 329 5.65 8.45 -22.66
CA ARG A 329 4.69 7.35 -22.46
C ARG A 329 4.74 6.76 -21.06
N MET A 330 5.74 7.11 -20.26
CA MET A 330 5.86 6.56 -18.92
C MET A 330 4.80 7.16 -18.00
N PRO A 331 4.03 6.34 -17.25
CA PRO A 331 2.96 6.83 -16.40
C PRO A 331 3.48 7.46 -15.08
N VAL A 332 2.68 8.35 -14.49
CA VAL A 332 2.95 8.93 -13.17
C VAL A 332 2.75 7.87 -12.09
N CYS A 333 3.85 7.41 -11.48
CA CYS A 333 3.83 6.38 -10.44
C CYS A 333 4.90 6.67 -9.39
N HIS A 334 4.49 6.85 -8.13
CA HIS A 334 5.42 7.12 -7.02
C HIS A 334 6.48 6.01 -6.84
N MET A 335 6.09 4.75 -7.05
CA MET A 335 6.99 3.60 -6.88
C MET A 335 8.04 3.53 -7.99
N THR A 336 7.64 3.75 -9.23
CA THR A 336 8.59 3.84 -10.35
C THR A 336 9.50 5.05 -10.21
N LEU A 337 8.97 6.21 -9.78
CA LEU A 337 9.78 7.40 -9.50
C LEU A 337 10.82 7.14 -8.40
N HIS A 338 10.47 6.40 -7.34
CA HIS A 338 11.43 6.01 -6.29
C HIS A 338 12.62 5.24 -6.88
N MET A 339 12.35 4.28 -7.78
CA MET A 339 13.38 3.51 -8.45
C MET A 339 14.23 4.37 -9.40
N ILE A 340 13.60 5.18 -10.26
CA ILE A 340 14.32 6.07 -11.20
C ILE A 340 15.19 7.08 -10.44
N LYS A 341 14.69 7.62 -9.32
CA LYS A 341 15.45 8.51 -8.45
C LYS A 341 16.69 7.81 -7.89
N ALA A 342 16.56 6.58 -7.41
CA ALA A 342 17.72 5.83 -6.93
C ALA A 342 18.70 5.53 -8.07
N TYR A 343 18.19 5.14 -9.23
CA TYR A 343 18.98 4.87 -10.43
C TYR A 343 19.79 6.08 -10.89
N GLY A 344 19.16 7.26 -11.00
CA GLY A 344 19.84 8.50 -11.40
C GLY A 344 20.87 9.03 -10.40
N ARG A 345 20.91 8.50 -9.17
CA ARG A 345 22.00 8.75 -8.21
C ARG A 345 23.18 7.80 -8.40
N ILE A 346 22.94 6.60 -8.92
CA ILE A 346 23.99 5.64 -9.29
C ILE A 346 24.63 6.11 -10.61
N HIS A 347 23.80 6.33 -11.62
CA HIS A 347 24.21 6.83 -12.93
C HIS A 347 23.86 8.31 -13.05
N ARG A 348 24.81 9.17 -12.64
CA ARG A 348 24.63 10.61 -12.80
C ARG A 348 24.77 10.99 -14.28
N ASN A 349 23.67 10.92 -15.01
CA ASN A 349 23.62 11.22 -16.44
C ASN A 349 22.74 12.46 -16.73
N PRO A 350 23.31 13.55 -17.29
CA PRO A 350 22.55 14.76 -17.62
C PRO A 350 21.36 14.53 -18.57
N ALA A 351 21.40 13.50 -19.41
CA ALA A 351 20.29 13.17 -20.32
C ALA A 351 18.99 12.83 -19.57
N LEU A 352 19.07 12.37 -18.31
CA LEU A 352 17.91 12.11 -17.46
C LEU A 352 17.06 13.37 -17.23
N ALA A 353 17.62 14.58 -17.40
CA ALA A 353 16.87 15.82 -17.34
C ALA A 353 15.75 15.88 -18.40
N LEU A 354 15.95 15.29 -19.58
CA LEU A 354 14.93 15.20 -20.63
C LEU A 354 13.73 14.37 -20.17
N TRP A 355 13.98 13.27 -19.45
CA TRP A 355 12.92 12.49 -18.83
C TRP A 355 12.20 13.31 -17.76
N CYS A 356 12.94 14.02 -16.91
CA CYS A 356 12.36 14.84 -15.85
C CYS A 356 11.42 15.93 -16.42
N ASP A 357 11.84 16.61 -17.49
CA ASP A 357 11.08 17.68 -18.11
C ASP A 357 9.76 17.17 -18.71
N ALA A 358 9.79 16.07 -19.47
CA ALA A 358 8.57 15.44 -19.97
C ALA A 358 7.66 14.93 -18.83
N HIS A 359 8.24 14.34 -17.78
CA HIS A 359 7.47 13.77 -16.67
C HIS A 359 6.83 14.82 -15.77
N LEU A 360 7.41 16.02 -15.68
CA LEU A 360 6.81 17.16 -14.98
C LEU A 360 5.49 17.60 -15.61
N GLU A 361 5.39 17.56 -16.94
CA GLU A 361 4.14 17.87 -17.64
C GLU A 361 3.04 16.85 -17.29
N ALA A 362 3.37 15.55 -17.38
CA ALA A 362 2.47 14.49 -16.98
C ALA A 362 2.04 14.60 -15.50
N ALA A 363 2.98 14.91 -14.60
CA ALA A 363 2.69 15.09 -13.18
C ALA A 363 1.75 16.27 -12.90
N ARG A 364 1.89 17.40 -13.62
CA ARG A 364 0.98 18.56 -13.49
C ARG A 364 -0.44 18.26 -13.98
N ALA A 365 -0.59 17.37 -14.96
CA ALA A 365 -1.90 16.91 -15.43
C ALA A 365 -2.53 15.81 -14.53
N PHE A 366 -1.72 15.16 -13.67
CA PHE A 366 -2.17 14.07 -12.82
C PHE A 366 -2.87 14.55 -11.55
N THR A 367 -4.18 14.36 -11.46
CA THR A 367 -5.02 14.85 -10.35
C THR A 367 -5.40 13.77 -9.32
N ALA A 368 -5.13 12.49 -9.60
CA ALA A 368 -5.41 11.43 -8.65
C ALA A 368 -4.52 11.54 -7.38
N ASN A 369 -5.06 11.13 -6.22
CA ASN A 369 -4.43 11.22 -4.89
C ASN A 369 -4.27 12.64 -4.30
N GLY A 370 -4.80 13.67 -4.96
CA GLY A 370 -4.95 15.02 -4.40
C GLY A 370 -3.70 15.91 -4.47
N PRO A 371 -3.84 17.18 -4.04
CA PRO A 371 -2.83 18.22 -4.29
C PRO A 371 -1.51 18.00 -3.54
N LEU A 372 -1.55 17.53 -2.29
CA LEU A 372 -0.32 17.26 -1.52
C LEU A 372 0.54 16.16 -2.18
N TYR A 373 -0.11 15.14 -2.77
CA TYR A 373 0.59 14.11 -3.52
C TYR A 373 1.24 14.70 -4.78
N GLN A 374 0.50 15.49 -5.54
CA GLN A 374 0.98 16.13 -6.76
C GLN A 374 2.21 17.01 -6.50
N THR A 375 2.13 17.90 -5.50
CA THR A 375 3.26 18.77 -5.09
C THR A 375 4.48 17.94 -4.70
N ALA A 376 4.31 16.96 -3.80
CA ALA A 376 5.41 16.10 -3.37
C ALA A 376 6.00 15.26 -4.51
N TYR A 377 5.23 14.94 -5.54
CA TYR A 377 5.72 14.26 -6.73
C TYR A 377 6.57 15.21 -7.60
N ILE A 378 6.04 16.40 -7.91
CA ILE A 378 6.73 17.44 -8.69
C ILE A 378 8.05 17.85 -8.03
N ASP A 379 8.07 18.03 -6.71
CA ASP A 379 9.27 18.38 -5.96
C ASP A 379 10.37 17.32 -6.09
N ARG A 380 9.99 16.04 -6.07
CA ARG A 380 10.94 14.92 -6.25
C ARG A 380 11.52 14.88 -7.66
N VAL A 381 10.70 15.09 -8.69
CA VAL A 381 11.17 15.13 -10.08
C VAL A 381 12.09 16.35 -10.27
N THR A 382 11.71 17.51 -9.73
CA THR A 382 12.53 18.74 -9.79
C THR A 382 13.87 18.57 -9.08
N ALA A 383 13.89 17.94 -7.90
CA ALA A 383 15.12 17.65 -7.18
C ALA A 383 16.03 16.69 -7.96
N MET A 384 15.45 15.66 -8.59
CA MET A 384 16.20 14.73 -9.44
C MET A 384 16.81 15.43 -10.65
N ARG A 385 16.05 16.31 -11.30
CA ARG A 385 16.52 17.14 -12.42
C ARG A 385 17.73 18.00 -12.05
N ARG A 386 17.71 18.65 -10.87
CA ARG A 386 18.87 19.44 -10.40
C ARG A 386 20.10 18.56 -10.21
N HIS A 387 19.92 17.41 -9.55
CA HIS A 387 21.00 16.48 -9.26
C HIS A 387 21.70 15.97 -10.53
N CYS A 388 20.93 15.54 -11.55
CA CYS A 388 21.50 15.01 -12.79
C CYS A 388 22.21 16.09 -13.63
N LEU A 389 21.86 17.36 -13.46
CA LEU A 389 22.48 18.49 -14.18
C LEU A 389 23.73 19.08 -13.51
N GLY A 390 24.10 18.67 -12.30
CA GLY A 390 25.26 19.26 -11.62
C GLY A 390 24.93 20.18 -10.44
N HIS A 391 23.64 20.49 -10.21
CA HIS A 391 23.18 21.56 -9.31
C HIS A 391 22.77 21.10 -7.92
#